data_AF-A0A2N2HGD3-F1
#
_entry.id   AF-A0A2N2HGD3-F1
#
_cell.length_a   1.000
_cell.length_b   1.000
_cell.length_c   1.000
_cell.angle_alpha   90.00
_cell.angle_beta   90.00
_cell.angle_gamma   90.00
#
_symmetry.space_group_name_H-M   'P 1'
#
loop_
_entity.id
_entity.type
_entity.pdbx_description
1 polymer ?
#
loop_
_entity_poly.entity_id
_entity_poly.type
_entity_poly.pdbx_seq_one_letter_code
_entity_poly.pdbx_strand_id
1 'polypeptide(L)'
;MPGTPGVTHESCFVGIDLTRDPQVDLASITQRCGAPLGLVPVGGPIVETLAAGQPMHEYGVDVEAGACYRIFAVGGRGVEDLDTGLKDPAGAWVSKDILDDAFPILNPNGPFCVKQGGRHKLLVSVAKGSGSYAVQLLKVSR
;
A
#
# COMPACT_ATOMS: atom_id res chain seq x y z
N MET A 1 5.20 -22.55 7.51
CA MET A 1 4.95 -22.99 6.12
C MET A 1 6.06 -22.40 5.27
N PRO A 2 6.83 -23.21 4.52
CA PRO A 2 7.95 -22.69 3.73
C PRO A 2 7.39 -22.00 2.48
N GLY A 3 7.73 -20.72 2.29
CA GLY A 3 7.39 -19.96 1.10
C GLY A 3 7.94 -20.62 -0.15
N THR A 4 7.20 -20.53 -1.26
CA THR A 4 7.61 -21.01 -2.58
C THR A 4 9.02 -20.49 -2.90
N PRO A 5 9.99 -21.34 -3.27
CA PRO A 5 11.33 -20.89 -3.62
C PRO A 5 11.24 -19.96 -4.84
N GLY A 6 11.57 -18.66 -4.66
CA GLY A 6 11.78 -17.73 -5.77
C GLY A 6 10.98 -16.43 -5.76
N VAL A 7 9.95 -16.27 -4.92
CA VAL A 7 9.22 -14.99 -4.81
C VAL A 7 9.88 -14.12 -3.75
N THR A 8 10.36 -12.94 -4.14
CA THR A 8 10.92 -11.94 -3.23
C THR A 8 10.03 -10.70 -3.22
N HIS A 9 10.29 -9.80 -2.27
CA HIS A 9 9.58 -8.51 -2.20
C HIS A 9 9.76 -7.69 -3.48
N GLU A 10 10.92 -7.77 -4.12
CA GLU A 10 11.26 -7.05 -5.35
C GLU A 10 10.66 -7.70 -6.60
N SER A 11 10.44 -9.03 -6.60
CA SER A 11 10.03 -9.76 -7.80
C SER A 11 8.53 -10.04 -7.88
N CYS A 12 7.80 -9.95 -6.76
CA CYS A 12 6.40 -10.36 -6.70
C CYS A 12 5.47 -9.51 -7.58
N PHE A 13 5.82 -8.24 -7.82
CA PHE A 13 5.04 -7.31 -8.64
C PHE A 13 5.48 -7.26 -10.11
N VAL A 14 6.60 -7.91 -10.46
CA VAL A 14 7.11 -7.93 -11.84
C VAL A 14 6.15 -8.68 -12.76
N GLY A 15 5.73 -8.01 -13.84
CA GLY A 15 4.83 -8.58 -14.85
C GLY A 15 3.38 -8.73 -14.41
N ILE A 16 2.94 -8.01 -13.36
CA ILE A 16 1.50 -7.88 -13.09
C ILE A 16 0.87 -7.07 -14.22
N ASP A 17 -0.17 -7.63 -14.83
CA ASP A 17 -1.02 -6.91 -15.79
C ASP A 17 -2.17 -6.23 -15.03
N LEU A 18 -2.16 -4.90 -15.02
CA LEU A 18 -3.15 -4.11 -14.29
C LEU A 18 -4.37 -3.86 -15.19
N THR A 19 -5.53 -4.31 -14.71
CA THR A 19 -6.82 -4.18 -15.41
C THR A 19 -7.36 -2.75 -15.41
N ARG A 20 -6.76 -1.85 -14.59
CA ARG A 20 -7.24 -0.49 -14.29
C ARG A 20 -8.53 -0.47 -13.47
N ASP A 21 -8.92 -1.60 -12.90
CA ASP A 21 -9.86 -1.68 -11.79
C ASP A 21 -9.04 -1.81 -10.50
N PRO A 22 -9.04 -0.77 -9.64
CA PRO A 22 -8.11 -0.74 -8.52
C PRO A 22 -8.42 -1.81 -7.47
N GLN A 23 -9.68 -2.23 -7.32
CA GLN A 23 -10.04 -3.27 -6.36
C GLN A 23 -9.57 -4.65 -6.83
N VAL A 24 -9.77 -4.96 -8.12
CA VAL A 24 -9.30 -6.21 -8.74
C VAL A 24 -7.77 -6.28 -8.75
N ASP A 25 -7.13 -5.18 -9.11
CA ASP A 25 -5.67 -5.09 -9.21
C ASP A 25 -5.01 -5.19 -7.82
N LEU A 26 -5.55 -4.50 -6.80
CA LEU A 26 -5.08 -4.61 -5.42
C LEU A 26 -5.23 -6.04 -4.89
N ALA A 27 -6.35 -6.71 -5.16
CA ALA A 27 -6.55 -8.10 -4.76
C ALA A 27 -5.51 -9.02 -5.42
N SER A 28 -5.21 -8.80 -6.70
CA SER A 28 -4.21 -9.56 -7.45
C SER A 28 -2.80 -9.34 -6.90
N ILE A 29 -2.43 -8.10 -6.58
CA ILE A 29 -1.16 -7.76 -5.93
C ILE A 29 -1.09 -8.43 -4.55
N THR A 30 -2.12 -8.29 -3.72
CA THR A 30 -2.15 -8.92 -2.38
C THR A 30 -2.08 -10.44 -2.46
N GLN A 31 -2.67 -11.08 -3.46
CA GLN A 31 -2.56 -12.53 -3.63
C GLN A 31 -1.12 -12.96 -3.98
N ARG A 32 -0.41 -12.17 -4.78
CA ARG A 32 0.92 -12.51 -5.31
C ARG A 32 2.07 -12.06 -4.40
N CYS A 33 1.95 -10.87 -3.83
CA CYS A 33 2.92 -10.21 -2.97
C CYS A 33 2.58 -10.28 -1.48
N GLY A 34 1.37 -10.73 -1.12
CA GLY A 34 0.91 -10.79 0.26
C GLY A 34 1.26 -12.11 0.96
N ALA A 35 0.33 -13.05 0.89
CA ALA A 35 0.42 -14.33 1.62
C ALA A 35 1.70 -15.14 1.33
N PRO A 36 2.22 -15.22 0.08
CA PRO A 36 3.49 -15.92 -0.19
C PRO A 36 4.70 -15.33 0.54
N LEU A 37 4.65 -14.04 0.90
CA LEU A 37 5.68 -13.32 1.65
C LEU A 37 5.33 -13.20 3.14
N GLY A 38 4.33 -13.95 3.62
CA GLY A 38 3.91 -13.97 5.03
C GLY A 38 3.14 -12.73 5.47
N LEU A 39 2.55 -11.97 4.55
CA LEU A 39 1.77 -10.78 4.89
C LEU A 39 0.30 -11.13 5.15
N VAL A 40 -0.27 -10.50 6.18
CA VAL A 40 -1.69 -10.60 6.54
C VAL A 40 -2.35 -9.21 6.50
N PRO A 41 -3.55 -9.06 5.92
CA PRO A 41 -4.24 -7.77 5.88
C PRO A 41 -4.56 -7.20 7.26
N VAL A 42 -4.36 -5.90 7.41
CA VAL A 42 -4.82 -5.11 8.56
C VAL A 42 -6.13 -4.45 8.16
N GLY A 43 -7.24 -5.16 8.41
CA GLY A 43 -8.56 -4.74 7.95
C GLY A 43 -8.80 -4.95 6.45
N GLY A 44 -9.92 -4.43 5.96
CA GLY A 44 -10.31 -4.51 4.55
C GLY A 44 -9.61 -3.48 3.67
N PRO A 45 -9.61 -3.66 2.34
CA PRO A 45 -9.15 -2.64 1.41
C PRO A 45 -10.07 -1.42 1.49
N ILE A 46 -9.46 -0.24 1.41
CA ILE A 46 -10.17 1.04 1.26
C ILE A 46 -10.26 1.33 -0.22
N VAL A 47 -11.45 1.60 -0.74
CA VAL A 47 -11.69 1.92 -2.15
C VAL A 47 -12.49 3.20 -2.23
N GLU A 48 -11.93 4.23 -2.85
CA GLU A 48 -12.51 5.58 -2.92
C GLU A 48 -12.16 6.25 -4.26
N THR A 49 -12.63 7.48 -4.47
CA THR A 49 -12.30 8.31 -5.65
C THR A 49 -11.60 9.60 -5.22
N LEU A 50 -10.56 9.98 -5.96
CA LEU A 50 -9.82 11.23 -5.73
C LEU A 50 -9.31 11.80 -7.05
N ALA A 51 -9.16 13.12 -7.11
CA ALA A 51 -8.61 13.85 -8.24
C ALA A 51 -7.43 14.72 -7.81
N ALA A 52 -6.51 14.99 -8.75
CA ALA A 52 -5.42 15.92 -8.54
C ALA A 52 -5.93 17.31 -8.11
N GLY A 53 -5.24 17.91 -7.14
CA GLY A 53 -5.60 19.20 -6.55
C GLY A 53 -6.64 19.13 -5.42
N GLN A 54 -7.23 17.96 -5.14
CA GLN A 54 -8.04 17.76 -3.95
C GLN A 54 -7.18 17.50 -2.71
N PRO A 55 -7.67 17.79 -1.49
CA PRO A 55 -7.00 17.41 -0.26
C PRO A 55 -6.77 15.89 -0.20
N MET A 56 -5.61 15.48 0.33
CA MET A 56 -5.32 14.07 0.56
C MET A 56 -6.36 13.44 1.49
N HIS A 57 -6.68 12.18 1.27
CA HIS A 57 -7.51 11.41 2.17
C HIS A 57 -6.66 10.86 3.33
N GLU A 58 -7.19 10.93 4.56
CA GLU A 58 -6.54 10.40 5.77
C GLU A 58 -7.38 9.30 6.41
N TYR A 59 -6.75 8.15 6.67
CA TYR A 59 -7.37 7.00 7.33
C TYR A 59 -6.61 6.64 8.59
N GLY A 60 -7.34 6.49 9.69
CA GLY A 60 -6.76 5.98 10.92
C GLY A 60 -6.56 4.47 10.84
N VAL A 61 -5.34 4.00 11.06
CA VAL A 61 -5.00 2.57 11.09
C VAL A 61 -4.27 2.24 12.39
N ASP A 62 -4.60 1.11 13.00
CA ASP A 62 -3.94 0.65 14.22
C ASP A 62 -2.76 -0.25 13.88
N VAL A 63 -1.58 0.11 14.40
CA VAL A 63 -0.34 -0.64 14.21
C VAL A 63 0.27 -1.03 15.55
N GLU A 64 1.04 -2.10 15.55
CA GLU A 64 1.70 -2.67 16.72
C GLU A 64 3.17 -2.25 16.74
N ALA A 65 3.68 -1.93 17.93
CA ALA A 65 5.09 -1.64 18.12
C ALA A 65 5.94 -2.88 17.79
N GLY A 66 7.01 -2.70 17.02
CA GLY A 66 7.94 -3.77 16.65
C GLY A 66 7.43 -4.71 15.55
N ALA A 67 6.25 -4.44 14.98
CA ALA A 67 5.75 -5.12 13.80
C ALA A 67 6.21 -4.41 12.51
N CYS A 68 6.28 -5.16 11.42
CA CYS A 68 6.64 -4.64 10.11
C CYS A 68 5.45 -4.76 9.15
N TYR A 69 5.33 -3.79 8.26
CA TYR A 69 4.16 -3.58 7.43
C TYR A 69 4.54 -3.30 5.98
N ARG A 70 3.58 -3.51 5.09
CA ARG A 70 3.58 -3.03 3.70
C ARG A 70 2.26 -2.32 3.41
N ILE A 71 2.33 -1.36 2.50
CA ILE A 71 1.15 -0.72 1.93
C ILE A 71 1.17 -1.03 0.44
N PHE A 72 0.06 -1.54 -0.06
CA PHE A 72 -0.20 -1.66 -1.48
C PHE A 72 -1.32 -0.70 -1.83
N ALA A 73 -1.11 0.14 -2.85
CA ALA A 73 -2.18 0.93 -3.43
C ALA A 73 -2.16 0.85 -4.95
N VAL A 74 -3.33 1.01 -5.56
CA VAL A 74 -3.53 1.00 -7.01
C VAL A 74 -4.52 2.08 -7.38
N GLY A 75 -4.16 2.89 -8.37
CA GLY A 75 -5.01 3.83 -9.06
C GLY A 75 -5.74 3.15 -10.21
N GLY A 76 -7.04 3.42 -10.31
CA GLY A 76 -7.89 2.97 -11.40
C GLY A 76 -7.68 3.79 -12.67
N ARG A 77 -8.55 3.55 -13.66
CA ARG A 77 -8.55 4.30 -14.92
C ARG A 77 -8.61 5.82 -14.67
N GLY A 78 -7.66 6.54 -15.25
CA GLY A 78 -7.57 8.00 -15.19
C GLY A 78 -6.64 8.53 -14.09
N VAL A 79 -6.26 7.70 -13.11
CA VAL A 79 -5.20 8.03 -12.15
C VAL A 79 -3.85 7.76 -12.84
N GLU A 80 -3.04 8.80 -12.95
CA GLU A 80 -1.72 8.73 -13.59
C GLU A 80 -0.59 8.66 -12.56
N ASP A 81 -0.81 9.27 -11.40
CA ASP A 81 0.16 9.39 -10.32
C ASP A 81 -0.56 9.39 -8.96
N LEU A 82 -0.40 8.31 -8.21
CA LEU A 82 -1.02 8.04 -6.92
C LEU A 82 0.06 7.92 -5.84
N ASP A 83 0.02 8.80 -4.85
CA ASP A 83 0.89 8.70 -3.69
C ASP A 83 0.17 8.04 -2.52
N THR A 84 0.92 7.29 -1.71
CA THR A 84 0.46 6.89 -0.38
C THR A 84 1.60 6.92 0.65
N GLY A 85 1.25 6.97 1.92
CA GLY A 85 2.22 6.97 3.00
C GLY A 85 1.61 6.80 4.37
N LEU A 86 2.46 6.57 5.36
CA LEU A 86 2.07 6.40 6.75
C LEU A 86 2.77 7.43 7.62
N LYS A 87 1.99 8.16 8.42
CA LYS A 87 2.51 9.01 9.49
C LYS A 87 2.23 8.40 10.86
N ASP A 88 3.18 8.61 11.76
CA ASP A 88 3.03 8.27 13.17
C ASP A 88 2.07 9.25 13.90
N PRO A 89 1.68 8.98 15.15
CA PRO A 89 0.78 9.85 15.90
C PRO A 89 1.33 11.26 16.14
N ALA A 90 2.65 11.45 16.07
CA ALA A 90 3.30 12.75 16.18
C ALA A 90 3.34 13.51 14.83
N GLY A 91 2.91 12.88 13.74
CA GLY A 91 2.87 13.45 12.40
C GLY A 91 4.17 13.27 11.60
N ALA A 92 5.14 12.50 12.10
CA ALA A 92 6.35 12.19 11.36
C ALA A 92 6.10 11.05 10.35
N TRP A 93 6.78 11.10 9.20
CA TRP A 93 6.69 10.05 8.20
C TRP A 93 7.36 8.77 8.68
N VAL A 94 6.61 7.67 8.71
CA VAL A 94 7.14 6.32 8.89
C VAL A 94 7.65 5.78 7.56
N SER A 95 6.84 5.94 6.52
CA SER A 95 7.16 5.60 5.13
C SER A 95 6.28 6.43 4.21
N LYS A 96 6.75 6.72 3.01
CA LYS A 96 5.98 7.36 1.95
C LYS A 96 6.42 6.84 0.60
N ASP A 97 5.53 6.92 -0.36
CA ASP A 97 5.89 6.72 -1.74
C ASP A 97 6.83 7.82 -2.25
N ILE A 98 7.63 7.48 -3.25
CA ILE A 98 8.62 8.36 -3.88
C ILE A 98 8.68 8.19 -5.41
N LEU A 99 7.78 7.39 -5.99
CA LEU A 99 7.75 7.10 -7.42
C LEU A 99 6.55 7.81 -8.05
N ASP A 100 6.71 8.29 -9.27
CA ASP A 100 5.63 8.96 -10.00
C ASP A 100 4.87 7.90 -10.82
N ASP A 101 4.02 7.10 -10.17
CA ASP A 101 3.25 6.04 -10.82
C ASP A 101 1.82 5.85 -10.27
N ALA A 102 1.00 5.09 -10.99
CA ALA A 102 -0.38 4.83 -10.62
C ALA A 102 -0.54 3.61 -9.69
N PHE A 103 0.53 2.98 -9.23
CA PHE A 103 0.50 1.73 -8.46
C PHE A 103 1.61 1.69 -7.40
N PRO A 104 1.61 2.60 -6.43
CA PRO A 104 2.73 2.77 -5.51
C PRO A 104 2.90 1.53 -4.64
N ILE A 105 4.11 0.97 -4.69
CA ILE A 105 4.55 -0.11 -3.80
C ILE A 105 5.60 0.46 -2.85
N LEU A 106 5.16 0.83 -1.64
CA LEU A 106 6.03 1.44 -0.66
C LEU A 106 7.14 0.47 -0.24
N ASN A 107 8.38 0.96 -0.28
CA ASN A 107 9.59 0.20 -0.01
C ASN A 107 9.64 -1.11 -0.83
N PRO A 108 9.94 -1.03 -2.13
CA PRO A 108 9.91 -2.19 -3.01
C PRO A 108 10.76 -3.36 -2.47
N ASN A 109 11.89 -3.05 -1.83
CA ASN A 109 12.84 -4.02 -1.27
C ASN A 109 12.36 -4.74 0.02
N GLY A 110 11.27 -4.30 0.67
CA GLY A 110 10.83 -4.95 1.90
C GLY A 110 9.88 -4.15 2.77
N PRO A 111 9.32 -4.76 3.83
CA PRO A 111 8.43 -4.10 4.76
C PRO A 111 9.15 -3.02 5.59
N PHE A 112 8.43 -1.97 5.99
CA PHE A 112 8.91 -1.01 6.97
C PHE A 112 8.47 -1.42 8.38
N CYS A 113 9.31 -1.20 9.38
CA CYS A 113 9.02 -1.59 10.76
C CYS A 113 8.67 -0.38 11.63
N VAL A 114 7.57 -0.49 12.36
CA VAL A 114 7.05 0.58 13.21
C VAL A 114 7.66 0.46 14.61
N LYS A 115 8.27 1.54 15.11
CA LYS A 115 8.86 1.57 16.46
C LYS A 115 7.83 1.80 17.56
N GLN A 116 6.85 2.66 17.31
CA GLN A 116 5.81 3.03 18.26
C GLN A 116 4.45 2.57 17.75
N GLY A 117 3.74 1.75 18.51
CA GLY A 117 2.39 1.30 18.15
C GLY A 117 1.34 2.40 18.35
N GLY A 118 0.10 2.08 18.00
CA GLY A 118 -1.07 2.94 18.17
C GLY A 118 -1.64 3.45 16.85
N ARG A 119 -2.55 4.43 16.93
CA ARG A 119 -3.31 4.94 15.80
C ARG A 119 -2.45 5.82 14.89
N HIS A 120 -2.05 5.28 13.74
CA HIS A 120 -1.31 5.97 12.69
C HIS A 120 -2.26 6.54 11.63
N LYS A 121 -1.73 7.41 10.77
CA LYS A 121 -2.46 7.99 9.65
C LYS A 121 -1.92 7.43 8.33
N LEU A 122 -2.73 6.62 7.66
CA LEU A 122 -2.54 6.24 6.27
C LEU A 122 -3.07 7.37 5.38
N LEU A 123 -2.22 7.86 4.49
CA LEU A 123 -2.51 8.99 3.62
C LEU A 123 -2.56 8.52 2.17
N VAL A 124 -3.48 9.06 1.39
CA VAL A 124 -3.57 8.83 -0.06
C VAL A 124 -3.80 10.17 -0.77
N SER A 125 -3.01 10.45 -1.80
CA SER A 125 -3.21 11.59 -2.70
C SER A 125 -3.05 11.20 -4.16
N VAL A 126 -3.71 11.93 -5.05
CA VAL A 126 -3.48 11.82 -6.49
C VAL A 126 -2.69 13.06 -6.90
N ALA A 127 -1.45 12.90 -7.33
CA ALA A 127 -0.62 14.00 -7.83
C ALA A 127 -1.01 14.37 -9.27
N LYS A 128 -1.45 13.39 -10.07
CA LYS A 128 -1.86 13.59 -11.47
C LYS A 128 -3.03 12.68 -11.88
N GLY A 129 -3.98 13.27 -12.60
CA GLY A 129 -5.16 12.58 -13.10
C GLY A 129 -6.29 12.54 -12.07
N SER A 130 -7.24 11.63 -12.28
CA SER A 130 -8.38 11.41 -11.39
C SER A 130 -9.02 10.05 -11.63
N GLY A 131 -9.59 9.48 -10.57
CA GLY A 131 -10.28 8.20 -10.68
C GLY A 131 -10.43 7.53 -9.33
N SER A 132 -10.89 6.28 -9.37
CA SER A 132 -10.91 5.44 -8.18
C SER A 132 -9.50 5.00 -7.80
N TYR A 133 -9.29 4.70 -6.53
CA TYR A 133 -8.10 4.02 -6.04
C TYR A 133 -8.49 2.97 -5.00
N ALA A 134 -7.58 2.04 -4.76
CA ALA A 134 -7.69 1.07 -3.68
C ALA A 134 -6.37 1.05 -2.89
N VAL A 135 -6.44 0.98 -1.57
CA VAL A 135 -5.26 0.87 -0.69
C VAL A 135 -5.50 -0.12 0.43
N GLN A 136 -4.46 -0.87 0.81
CA GLN A 136 -4.50 -1.78 1.95
C GLN A 136 -3.16 -1.81 2.69
N LEU A 137 -3.26 -1.83 4.02
CA LEU A 137 -2.14 -2.08 4.92
C LEU A 137 -2.06 -3.58 5.22
N LEU A 138 -0.86 -4.15 5.17
CA LEU A 138 -0.59 -5.53 5.48
C LEU A 138 0.53 -5.64 6.50
N LYS A 139 0.41 -6.55 7.46
CA LYS A 139 1.39 -6.84 8.50
C LYS A 139 2.16 -8.10 8.15
N VAL A 140 3.47 -8.12 8.42
CA VAL A 140 4.28 -9.35 8.39
C VAL A 140 3.85 -10.25 9.55
N SER A 141 3.28 -11.40 9.24
CA SER A 141 3.05 -12.48 10.20
C SER A 141 4.38 -13.20 10.43
N ARG A 142 4.84 -13.18 11.68
CA ARG A 142 5.98 -14.00 12.11
C ARG A 142 5.62 -15.47 12.16
#